data_AF-W9V4L1-F1
#
_entry.id   AF-W9V4L1-F1
#
_cell.length_a   1.000
_cell.length_b   1.000
_cell.length_c   1.000
_cell.angle_alpha   90.00
_cell.angle_beta   90.00
_cell.angle_gamma   90.00
#
_symmetry.space_group_name_H-M   'P 1'
#
loop_
_entity.id
_entity.type
_entity.pdbx_description
1 polymer ?
#
loop_
_entity_poly.entity_id
_entity_poly.type
_entity_poly.pdbx_seq_one_letter_code
_entity_poly.pdbx_strand_id
1 'polypeptide(L)'
;MIWNIRFKIALAAGGCLILATSTLVMYSLYKAKSAQAIVNTQVSALVEASAVRNLLDLATARAGNIQSTLQVGLDAANVMAMSFQVAQQEGSRRAMGSDRARINSLLSAILNGNPELNSTYSIWEPQALDNQDMFFRDSCIRAVN
;
A
#
# COMPACT_ATOMS: atom_id res chain seq x y z
N MET A 1 -11.17 -76.72 -45.35
CA MET A 1 -11.36 -75.31 -45.75
C MET A 1 -11.99 -74.51 -44.59
N ILE A 2 -11.21 -74.25 -43.52
CA ILE A 2 -11.69 -73.58 -42.28
C ILE A 2 -10.90 -72.26 -42.02
N TRP A 3 -9.87 -72.00 -42.81
CA TRP A 3 -8.95 -70.87 -42.64
C TRP A 3 -9.60 -69.51 -42.98
N ASN A 4 -10.58 -69.51 -43.89
CA ASN A 4 -11.10 -68.28 -44.49
C ASN A 4 -12.12 -67.53 -43.62
N ILE A 5 -12.89 -68.21 -42.74
CA ILE A 5 -13.95 -67.54 -41.94
C ILE A 5 -13.39 -66.92 -40.66
N ARG A 6 -12.46 -67.62 -39.98
CA ARG A 6 -11.82 -67.14 -38.74
C ARG A 6 -10.92 -65.94 -39.01
N PHE A 7 -10.26 -65.92 -40.17
CA PHE A 7 -9.44 -64.79 -40.61
C PHE A 7 -10.29 -63.53 -40.90
N LYS A 8 -11.49 -63.67 -41.49
CA LYS A 8 -12.39 -62.53 -41.73
C LYS A 8 -12.89 -61.86 -40.45
N ILE A 9 -13.18 -62.64 -39.41
CA ILE A 9 -13.65 -62.12 -38.11
C ILE A 9 -12.47 -61.48 -37.34
N ALA A 10 -11.30 -62.12 -37.36
CA ALA A 10 -10.09 -61.57 -36.74
C ALA A 10 -9.66 -60.25 -37.40
N LEU A 11 -9.78 -60.16 -38.73
CA LEU A 11 -9.47 -58.95 -39.49
C LEU A 11 -10.48 -57.82 -39.22
N ALA A 12 -11.76 -58.14 -39.05
CA ALA A 12 -12.78 -57.18 -38.64
C ALA A 12 -12.56 -56.67 -37.20
N ALA A 13 -12.22 -57.56 -36.26
CA ALA A 13 -11.96 -57.18 -34.87
C ALA A 13 -10.68 -56.33 -34.72
N GLY A 14 -9.59 -56.70 -35.40
CA GLY A 14 -8.36 -55.92 -35.42
C GLY A 14 -8.55 -54.55 -36.09
N GLY A 15 -9.28 -54.51 -37.21
CA GLY A 15 -9.61 -53.27 -37.90
C GLY A 15 -10.43 -52.30 -37.04
N CYS A 16 -11.40 -52.79 -36.28
CA CYS A 16 -12.19 -51.97 -35.37
C CYS A 16 -11.33 -51.34 -34.26
N LEU A 17 -10.36 -52.09 -33.72
CA LEU A 17 -9.48 -51.59 -32.67
C LEU A 17 -8.52 -50.50 -33.17
N ILE A 18 -8.01 -50.65 -34.41
CA ILE A 18 -7.18 -49.63 -35.07
C ILE A 18 -8.02 -48.40 -35.39
N LEU A 19 -9.23 -48.58 -35.90
CA LEU A 19 -10.14 -47.47 -36.17
C LEU A 19 -10.48 -46.70 -34.89
N ALA A 20 -10.82 -47.38 -33.80
CA ALA A 20 -11.13 -46.74 -32.53
C ALA A 20 -9.95 -45.94 -31.98
N THR A 21 -8.75 -46.52 -31.95
CA THR A 21 -7.54 -45.84 -31.48
C THR A 21 -7.12 -44.70 -32.41
N SER A 22 -7.20 -44.88 -33.72
CA SER A 22 -6.93 -43.83 -34.71
C SER A 22 -7.91 -42.67 -34.56
N THR A 23 -9.21 -42.93 -34.38
CA THR A 23 -10.21 -41.87 -34.21
C THR A 23 -9.99 -41.11 -32.92
N LEU A 24 -9.61 -41.81 -31.84
CA LEU A 24 -9.31 -41.22 -30.54
C LEU A 24 -8.07 -40.32 -30.59
N VAL A 25 -7.00 -40.78 -31.23
CA VAL A 25 -5.76 -40.00 -31.41
C VAL A 25 -5.97 -38.84 -32.39
N MET A 26 -6.76 -39.04 -33.45
CA MET A 26 -7.12 -37.97 -34.38
C MET A 26 -7.93 -36.89 -33.66
N TYR A 27 -8.96 -37.27 -32.88
CA TYR A 27 -9.71 -36.35 -32.04
C TYR A 27 -8.80 -35.67 -31.01
N SER A 28 -7.89 -36.40 -30.37
CA SER A 28 -6.98 -35.82 -29.38
C SER A 28 -5.99 -34.85 -30.01
N LEU A 29 -5.53 -35.06 -31.24
CA LEU A 29 -4.64 -34.15 -31.97
C LEU A 29 -5.40 -32.91 -32.51
N TYR A 30 -6.61 -33.09 -33.04
CA TYR A 30 -7.47 -31.97 -33.45
C TYR A 30 -7.89 -31.13 -32.23
N LYS A 31 -8.25 -31.78 -31.13
CA LYS A 31 -8.57 -31.11 -29.87
C LYS A 31 -7.32 -30.56 -29.17
N ALA A 32 -6.14 -31.16 -29.31
CA ALA A 32 -4.87 -30.61 -28.79
C ALA A 32 -4.44 -29.35 -29.53
N LYS A 33 -4.66 -29.26 -30.85
CA LYS A 33 -4.44 -28.02 -31.60
C LYS A 33 -5.42 -26.90 -31.20
N SER A 34 -6.64 -27.24 -30.79
CA SER A 34 -7.60 -26.25 -30.27
C SER A 34 -7.48 -26.00 -28.75
N ALA A 35 -6.87 -26.91 -27.99
CA ALA A 35 -6.56 -26.73 -26.57
C ALA A 35 -5.35 -25.81 -26.38
N GLN A 36 -4.40 -25.79 -27.32
CA GLN A 36 -3.31 -24.81 -27.29
C GLN A 36 -3.85 -23.38 -27.37
N ALA A 37 -4.89 -23.11 -28.18
CA ALA A 37 -5.46 -21.76 -28.33
C ALA A 37 -6.38 -21.35 -27.15
N ILE A 38 -7.12 -22.30 -26.57
CA ILE A 38 -8.05 -22.04 -25.45
C ILE A 38 -7.32 -22.00 -24.10
N VAL A 39 -6.28 -22.82 -23.90
CA VAL A 39 -5.43 -22.74 -22.71
C VAL A 39 -4.53 -21.51 -22.78
N ASN A 40 -4.01 -21.13 -23.95
CA ASN A 40 -3.15 -19.95 -24.04
C ASN A 40 -3.91 -18.62 -23.82
N THR A 41 -5.19 -18.54 -24.19
CA THR A 41 -6.02 -17.34 -23.95
C THR A 41 -6.52 -17.26 -22.50
N GLN A 42 -6.97 -18.37 -21.91
CA GLN A 42 -7.42 -18.37 -20.51
C GLN A 42 -6.26 -18.34 -19.49
N VAL A 43 -5.13 -18.98 -19.79
CA VAL A 43 -3.92 -18.89 -18.96
C VAL A 43 -3.26 -17.52 -19.13
N SER A 44 -3.21 -16.92 -20.33
CA SER A 44 -2.67 -15.55 -20.45
C SER A 44 -3.53 -14.54 -19.68
N ALA A 45 -4.85 -14.59 -19.80
CA ALA A 45 -5.73 -13.69 -19.05
C ALA A 45 -5.67 -13.93 -17.52
N LEU A 46 -5.54 -15.20 -17.09
CA LEU A 46 -5.43 -15.53 -15.67
C LEU A 46 -4.04 -15.20 -15.10
N VAL A 47 -2.97 -15.41 -15.87
CA VAL A 47 -1.60 -15.04 -15.51
C VAL A 47 -1.44 -13.53 -15.51
N GLU A 48 -2.03 -12.81 -16.46
CA GLU A 48 -2.07 -11.35 -16.46
C GLU A 48 -2.87 -10.82 -15.28
N ALA A 49 -4.09 -11.33 -15.03
CA ALA A 49 -4.89 -10.93 -13.87
C ALA A 49 -4.21 -11.29 -12.54
N SER A 50 -3.45 -12.39 -12.48
CA SER A 50 -2.66 -12.78 -11.31
C SER A 50 -1.44 -11.87 -11.14
N ALA A 51 -0.73 -11.55 -12.23
CA ALA A 51 0.40 -10.62 -12.21
C ALA A 51 -0.04 -9.21 -11.77
N VAL A 52 -1.16 -8.70 -12.31
CA VAL A 52 -1.75 -7.42 -11.90
C VAL A 52 -2.16 -7.46 -10.43
N ARG A 53 -2.80 -8.53 -9.96
CA ARG A 53 -3.14 -8.68 -8.53
C ARG A 53 -1.90 -8.68 -7.63
N ASN A 54 -0.86 -9.44 -7.98
CA ASN A 54 0.39 -9.44 -7.23
C ASN A 54 1.06 -8.04 -7.21
N LEU A 55 1.04 -7.32 -8.33
CA LEU A 55 1.56 -5.95 -8.39
C LEU A 55 0.72 -4.99 -7.54
N LEU A 56 -0.60 -5.11 -7.54
CA LEU A 56 -1.49 -4.31 -6.70
C LEU A 56 -1.31 -4.64 -5.22
N ASP A 57 -1.14 -5.91 -4.86
CA ASP A 57 -0.89 -6.32 -3.47
C ASP A 57 0.45 -5.77 -2.98
N LEU A 58 1.50 -5.85 -3.80
CA LEU A 58 2.80 -5.24 -3.51
C LEU A 58 2.71 -3.71 -3.39
N ALA A 59 2.00 -3.06 -4.31
CA ALA A 59 1.79 -1.62 -4.28
C ALA A 59 1.02 -1.19 -3.03
N THR A 60 -0.02 -1.94 -2.65
CA THR A 60 -0.83 -1.69 -1.45
C THR A 60 0.00 -1.91 -0.18
N ALA A 61 0.83 -2.96 -0.14
CA ALA A 61 1.75 -3.19 0.97
C ALA A 61 2.78 -2.06 1.10
N ARG A 62 3.30 -1.56 -0.02
CA ARG A 62 4.25 -0.43 -0.02
C ARG A 62 3.57 0.89 0.38
N ALA A 63 2.35 1.13 -0.11
CA ALA A 63 1.55 2.29 0.27
C ALA A 63 1.18 2.25 1.76
N GLY A 64 0.86 1.08 2.31
CA GLY A 64 0.59 0.91 3.74
C GLY A 64 1.80 1.25 4.62
N ASN A 65 3.02 0.93 4.17
CA ASN A 65 4.23 1.33 4.87
C ASN A 65 4.41 2.86 4.88
N ILE A 66 4.24 3.51 3.72
CA ILE A 66 4.30 4.98 3.62
C ILE A 66 3.23 5.63 4.49
N GLN A 67 2.00 5.11 4.45
CA GLN A 67 0.88 5.60 5.25
C GLN A 67 1.19 5.47 6.75
N SER A 68 1.73 4.35 7.19
CA SER A 68 2.11 4.14 8.59
C SER A 68 3.14 5.16 9.06
N THR A 69 4.16 5.45 8.26
CA THR A 69 5.16 6.48 8.59
C THR A 69 4.52 7.87 8.64
N LEU A 70 3.64 8.20 7.69
CA LEU A 70 2.95 9.49 7.67
C LEU A 70 1.99 9.66 8.87
N GLN A 71 1.34 8.57 9.29
CA GLN A 71 0.41 8.55 10.43
C GLN A 71 1.11 9.02 11.72
N VAL A 72 2.35 8.58 11.97
CA VAL A 72 3.14 9.00 13.15
C VAL A 72 3.32 10.52 13.16
N GLY A 73 3.67 11.11 12.02
CA GLY A 73 3.80 12.56 11.88
C GLY A 73 2.48 13.31 12.08
N LEU A 74 1.37 12.79 11.54
CA LEU A 74 0.04 13.38 11.72
C LEU A 74 -0.44 13.31 13.17
N ASP A 75 -0.21 12.20 13.86
CA ASP A 75 -0.59 12.04 15.26
C ASP A 75 0.17 13.01 16.15
N ALA A 76 1.48 13.18 15.92
CA ALA A 76 2.28 14.21 16.60
C ALA A 76 1.73 15.63 16.34
N ALA A 77 1.34 15.94 15.10
CA ALA A 77 0.73 17.22 14.74
C ALA A 77 -0.62 17.46 15.43
N ASN A 78 -1.46 16.44 15.54
CA ASN A 78 -2.74 16.52 16.25
C ASN A 78 -2.53 16.80 17.75
N VAL A 79 -1.56 16.12 18.38
CA VAL A 79 -1.20 16.39 19.78
C VAL A 79 -0.68 17.83 19.96
N MET A 80 0.16 18.32 19.05
CA MET A 80 0.59 19.73 19.04
C MET A 80 -0.59 20.68 18.94
N ALA A 81 -1.52 20.45 18.01
CA ALA A 81 -2.66 21.33 17.79
C ALA A 81 -3.57 21.41 19.03
N MET A 82 -3.89 20.27 19.66
CA MET A 82 -4.73 20.23 20.87
C MET A 82 -4.05 20.96 22.03
N SER A 83 -2.76 20.75 22.24
CA SER A 83 -2.02 21.39 23.32
C SER A 83 -1.81 22.89 23.10
N PHE A 84 -1.65 23.34 21.86
CA PHE A 84 -1.64 24.75 21.49
C PHE A 84 -2.99 25.44 21.74
N GLN A 85 -4.11 24.78 21.45
CA GLN A 85 -5.44 25.29 21.78
C GLN A 85 -5.62 25.48 23.29
N VAL A 86 -5.20 24.50 24.10
CA VAL A 86 -5.25 24.60 25.57
C VAL A 86 -4.36 25.75 26.06
N ALA A 87 -3.14 25.87 25.53
CA ALA A 87 -2.22 26.95 25.91
C ALA A 87 -2.81 28.35 25.61
N GLN A 88 -3.45 28.53 24.46
CA GLN A 88 -4.11 29.78 24.10
C GLN A 88 -5.29 30.11 25.04
N GLN A 89 -6.10 29.12 25.41
CA GLN A 89 -7.22 29.32 26.35
C GLN A 89 -6.74 29.73 27.74
N GLU A 90 -5.63 29.15 28.20
CA GLU A 90 -5.06 29.43 29.52
C GLU A 90 -4.25 30.74 29.58
N GLY A 91 -3.72 31.21 28.45
CA GLY A 91 -2.80 32.35 28.38
C GLY A 91 -3.40 33.71 28.74
N SER A 92 -4.73 33.80 28.82
CA SER A 92 -5.42 35.00 29.32
C SER A 92 -5.30 35.21 30.84
N ARG A 93 -4.73 34.25 31.60
CA ARG A 93 -4.62 34.32 33.08
C ARG A 93 -3.20 34.23 33.65
N ARG A 94 -2.15 34.11 32.83
CA ARG A 94 -0.80 33.74 33.30
C ARG A 94 0.24 34.84 33.13
N ALA A 95 1.35 34.68 33.86
CA ALA A 95 2.50 35.58 33.84
C ALA A 95 3.09 35.71 32.42
N MET A 96 3.59 36.92 32.10
CA MET A 96 4.06 37.25 30.77
C MET A 96 5.09 36.25 30.23
N GLY A 97 4.88 35.72 29.02
CA GLY A 97 5.80 34.78 28.35
C GLY A 97 5.74 33.31 28.79
N SER A 98 4.94 32.95 29.80
CA SER A 98 4.84 31.56 30.30
C SER A 98 4.32 30.60 29.22
N ASP A 99 3.34 31.04 28.41
CA ASP A 99 2.75 30.18 27.37
C ASP A 99 3.69 29.97 26.18
N ARG A 100 4.52 30.97 25.85
CA ARG A 100 5.59 30.84 24.85
C ARG A 100 6.64 29.82 25.28
N ALA A 101 7.10 29.87 26.53
CA ALA A 101 8.05 28.90 27.07
C ALA A 101 7.47 27.48 27.10
N ARG A 102 6.18 27.33 27.47
CA ARG A 102 5.47 26.04 27.43
C ARG A 102 5.38 25.49 26.01
N ILE A 103 4.98 26.31 25.04
CA ILE A 103 4.92 25.90 23.62
C ILE A 103 6.29 25.46 23.12
N ASN A 104 7.36 26.21 23.44
CA ASN A 104 8.71 25.81 23.04
C ASN A 104 9.15 24.50 23.71
N SER A 105 8.85 24.31 24.99
CA SER A 105 9.16 23.05 25.70
C SER A 105 8.40 21.86 25.13
N LEU A 106 7.14 22.07 24.72
CA LEU A 106 6.30 21.07 24.09
C LEU A 106 6.80 20.69 22.69
N LEU A 107 7.15 21.69 21.86
CA LEU A 107 7.78 21.47 20.56
C LEU A 107 9.06 20.62 20.71
N SER A 108 9.92 20.97 21.66
CA SER A 108 11.13 20.20 21.96
C SER A 108 10.82 18.79 22.48
N ALA A 109 9.81 18.63 23.34
CA ALA A 109 9.41 17.32 23.85
C ALA A 109 8.89 16.40 22.73
N ILE A 110 8.13 16.95 21.78
CA ILE A 110 7.59 16.18 20.66
C ILE A 110 8.68 15.83 19.65
N LEU A 111 9.62 16.74 19.38
CA LEU A 111 10.81 16.44 18.58
C LEU A 111 11.65 15.32 19.21
N ASN A 112 11.91 15.41 20.51
CA ASN A 112 12.66 14.38 21.24
C ASN A 112 11.91 13.04 21.32
N GLY A 113 10.58 13.07 21.35
CA GLY A 113 9.73 11.87 21.38
C GLY A 113 9.55 11.20 20.01
N ASN A 114 9.86 11.88 18.91
CA ASN A 114 9.67 11.41 17.54
C ASN A 114 10.95 11.59 16.72
N PRO A 115 11.92 10.65 16.81
CA PRO A 115 13.24 10.79 16.17
C PRO A 115 13.17 10.82 14.63
N GLU A 116 12.05 10.44 14.02
CA GLU A 116 11.84 10.57 12.57
C GLU A 116 11.53 12.01 12.13
N LEU A 117 11.20 12.91 13.07
CA LEU A 117 11.01 14.32 12.78
C LEU A 117 12.36 15.04 12.72
N ASN A 118 12.60 15.77 11.62
CA ASN A 118 13.81 16.58 11.48
C ASN A 118 13.76 17.85 12.33
N SER A 119 12.58 18.50 12.39
CA SER A 119 12.36 19.71 13.18
C SER A 119 10.87 19.95 13.44
N THR A 120 10.58 20.79 14.42
CA THR A 120 9.23 21.24 14.76
C THR A 120 9.20 22.76 14.82
N TYR A 121 8.19 23.39 14.24
CA TYR A 121 8.03 24.84 14.23
C TYR A 121 6.57 25.22 14.49
N SER A 122 6.37 26.43 15.02
CA SER A 122 5.04 27.00 15.28
C SER A 122 5.08 28.48 14.93
N ILE A 123 4.13 28.93 14.11
CA ILE A 123 3.99 30.31 13.66
C ILE A 123 2.61 30.78 14.04
N TRP A 124 2.53 31.96 14.65
CA TRP A 124 1.30 32.54 15.17
C TRP A 124 1.04 33.89 14.48
N GLU A 125 -0.23 34.24 14.33
CA GLU A 125 -0.61 35.58 13.93
C GLU A 125 -0.22 36.61 15.02
N PRO A 126 0.00 37.89 14.66
CA PRO A 126 0.37 38.90 15.63
C PRO A 126 -0.65 38.99 16.77
N GLN A 127 -0.15 38.96 18.01
CA GLN A 127 -0.93 39.02 19.25
C GLN A 127 -1.83 37.80 19.51
N ALA A 128 -1.89 36.81 18.61
CA ALA A 128 -2.86 35.71 18.69
C ALA A 128 -2.58 34.68 19.79
N LEU A 129 -1.36 34.65 20.33
CA LEU A 129 -0.98 33.68 21.36
C LEU A 129 -1.27 34.18 22.78
N ASP A 130 -0.74 35.35 23.14
CA ASP A 130 -0.78 35.89 24.51
C ASP A 130 -1.10 37.40 24.55
N ASN A 131 -1.37 38.03 23.40
CA ASN A 131 -1.49 39.48 23.21
C ASN A 131 -0.26 40.29 23.67
N GLN A 132 0.91 39.65 23.87
CA GLN A 132 2.09 40.26 24.46
C GLN A 132 3.28 40.36 23.50
N ASP A 133 3.03 40.15 22.19
CA ASP A 133 4.04 40.23 21.14
C ASP A 133 4.91 41.48 21.18
N MET A 134 4.38 42.60 21.66
CA MET A 134 5.12 43.86 21.85
C MET A 134 6.33 43.73 22.78
N PHE A 135 6.27 42.85 23.79
CA PHE A 135 7.39 42.61 24.73
C PHE A 135 8.45 41.66 24.16
N PHE A 136 8.16 40.96 23.06
CA PHE A 136 9.04 39.95 22.48
C PHE A 136 9.65 40.35 21.14
N ARG A 137 9.31 41.53 20.58
CA ARG A 137 9.84 42.00 19.27
C ARG A 137 11.37 42.02 19.20
N ASP A 138 12.03 42.44 20.28
CA ASP A 138 13.50 42.59 20.32
C ASP A 138 14.24 41.33 20.78
N SER A 139 13.52 40.34 21.34
CA SER A 139 14.12 39.10 21.85
C SER A 139 14.61 38.16 20.75
N CYS A 140 14.08 38.27 19.53
CA CYS A 140 14.52 37.48 18.37
C CYS A 140 15.96 37.84 17.94
N ILE A 141 16.40 39.09 18.15
CA ILE A 141 17.73 39.55 17.72
C ILE A 141 18.84 39.21 18.74
N ARG A 142 18.48 38.83 19.98
CA ARG A 142 19.46 38.53 21.05
C ARG A 142 19.84 37.05 21.19
N ALA A 143 19.13 36.13 20.53
CA ALA A 143 19.38 34.68 20.63
C ALA A 143 20.45 34.14 19.65
N VAL A 144 21.12 35.02 18.88
CA VAL A 144 22.21 34.67 17.93
C VAL A 144 23.51 35.42 18.29
N ASN A 145 23.88 35.41 19.58
CA ASN A 145 25.22 35.79 20.01
C ASN A 145 25.64 34.96 21.23
#